data_AF-A0A661WX26-F1
#
_entry.id   AF-A0A661WX26-F1
#
_cell.length_a   1.000
_cell.length_b   1.000
_cell.length_c   1.000
_cell.angle_alpha   90.00
_cell.angle_beta   90.00
_cell.angle_gamma   90.00
#
_symmetry.space_group_name_H-M   'P 1'
#
loop_
_entity.id
_entity.type
_entity.pdbx_description
1 polymer ?
#
loop_
_entity_poly.entity_id
_entity_poly.type
_entity_poly.pdbx_seq_one_letter_code
_entity_poly.pdbx_strand_id
1 'polypeptide(L)'
;MKKKIILTTAALMLFASAGLFAATLYVGTAGTPGGSYYTEIQAAVDAAVAGDLILVSNGIYNTGGTSGEDGVSPTTNRVLCAKAVEIRSLDGPDSTFIVGAPDAGTGGNGPGAVRCVCFSWNSGATLSGFTLTNGYTLTTGDSNREQGGGGARIRLNGVITNCIIIGNHGYGRGGGLNLQSGKAYDCQIINNIAEANTGGGVFAQRADGVNTPGIYNCIIADNNAVNENGGGVYGYDGVNIYNTTISGNRCGTAVNVGKGGGVFLLNRGEVQDCIIVSNTAHLWGGGINTEGSPGAIVSRCNIQYNNTETHGGGGAMLYNYGEIHDSLISENNSGTHAGGVYFVSGGTVYNCTIVINHAGGNGGGIAVDTSCTIANSIILDNTVDGSDPNWSKGPGGTAVYNCSLPALSGDGNIGTNNAYFVNASAKNWRLTSVSPCVNAGTNAYASSLDLDGHPRISGDIVDMGCYEFIPEPSLLIGFISLFGFAFLRRK
;
A
#
# COMPACT_ATOMS: atom_id res chain seq x y z
N MET A 1 -70.69 40.41 -15.90
CA MET A 1 -69.72 39.30 -15.76
C MET A 1 -68.59 39.74 -14.83
N LYS A 2 -68.64 39.34 -13.55
CA LYS A 2 -67.61 39.63 -12.55
C LYS A 2 -66.58 38.49 -12.59
N LYS A 3 -65.34 38.75 -13.00
CA LYS A 3 -64.24 37.78 -12.86
C LYS A 3 -63.68 37.88 -11.44
N LYS A 4 -63.84 36.79 -10.68
CA LYS A 4 -63.26 36.59 -9.35
C LYS A 4 -61.74 36.43 -9.49
N ILE A 5 -60.99 37.28 -8.78
CA ILE A 5 -59.57 37.06 -8.52
C ILE A 5 -59.50 36.11 -7.32
N ILE A 6 -58.95 34.92 -7.54
CA ILE A 6 -58.69 33.93 -6.50
C ILE A 6 -57.33 34.27 -5.90
N LEU A 7 -57.32 34.74 -4.65
CA LEU A 7 -56.13 34.78 -3.80
C LEU A 7 -55.82 33.34 -3.37
N THR A 8 -54.73 32.75 -3.85
CA THR A 8 -54.13 31.57 -3.21
C THR A 8 -53.09 32.03 -2.20
N THR A 9 -53.40 31.90 -0.92
CA THR A 9 -52.47 32.02 0.20
C THR A 9 -51.42 30.91 0.11
N ALA A 10 -50.20 31.25 -0.32
CA ALA A 10 -49.04 30.41 -0.13
C ALA A 10 -48.63 30.49 1.35
N ALA A 11 -48.90 29.42 2.11
CA ALA A 11 -48.33 29.24 3.43
C ALA A 11 -46.83 29.03 3.26
N LEU A 12 -46.05 30.07 3.56
CA LEU A 12 -44.60 30.00 3.67
C LEU A 12 -44.29 29.14 4.91
N MET A 13 -44.11 27.82 4.72
CA MET A 13 -43.42 27.02 5.73
C MET A 13 -41.97 27.52 5.79
N LEU A 14 -41.67 28.38 6.76
CA LEU A 14 -40.30 28.54 7.22
C LEU A 14 -39.87 27.17 7.78
N PHE A 15 -39.19 26.37 6.96
CA PHE A 15 -38.17 25.50 7.51
C PHE A 15 -37.09 26.42 8.05
N ALA A 16 -37.14 26.69 9.35
CA ALA A 16 -35.94 27.06 10.07
C ALA A 16 -34.99 25.87 9.92
N SER A 17 -34.14 25.88 8.89
CA SER A 17 -32.89 25.15 8.95
C SER A 17 -32.11 25.83 10.08
N ALA A 18 -32.34 25.37 11.31
CA ALA A 18 -31.36 25.55 12.35
C ALA A 18 -30.07 25.00 11.75
N GLY A 19 -29.15 25.90 11.37
CA GLY A 19 -27.81 25.50 11.02
C GLY A 19 -27.29 24.76 12.24
N LEU A 20 -27.24 23.42 12.16
CA LEU A 20 -26.54 22.63 13.13
C LEU A 20 -25.07 22.99 12.94
N PHE A 21 -24.61 23.94 13.75
CA PHE A 21 -23.18 24.11 13.96
C PHE A 21 -22.67 22.78 14.50
N ALA A 22 -21.66 22.21 13.85
CA ALA A 22 -20.94 21.05 14.33
C ALA A 22 -20.57 21.25 15.80
N ALA A 23 -21.10 20.41 16.69
CA ALA A 23 -20.78 20.47 18.10
C ALA A 23 -19.44 19.79 18.35
N THR A 24 -18.79 20.16 19.46
CA THR A 24 -17.65 19.41 20.00
C THR A 24 -18.10 18.67 21.25
N LEU A 25 -18.00 17.35 21.20
CA LEU A 25 -18.18 16.45 22.33
C LEU A 25 -16.79 16.07 22.86
N TYR A 26 -16.62 16.07 24.17
CA TYR A 26 -15.36 15.78 24.83
C TYR A 26 -15.43 14.42 25.50
N VAL A 27 -14.36 13.62 25.36
CA VAL A 27 -14.27 12.30 25.98
C VAL A 27 -13.01 12.21 26.82
N GLY A 28 -13.13 11.73 28.06
CA GLY A 28 -11.96 11.50 28.92
C GLY A 28 -12.17 10.41 29.97
N THR A 29 -11.09 9.71 30.31
CA THR A 29 -11.13 8.55 31.23
C THR A 29 -11.36 8.91 32.69
N ALA A 30 -11.23 10.20 33.04
CA ALA A 30 -11.42 10.72 34.40
C ALA A 30 -12.42 11.88 34.42
N GLY A 31 -13.25 11.98 35.45
CA GLY A 31 -14.24 13.06 35.60
C GLY A 31 -15.68 12.57 35.65
N THR A 32 -16.60 13.48 35.95
CA THR A 32 -18.04 13.17 36.03
C THR A 32 -18.71 13.50 34.69
N PRO A 33 -19.36 12.54 34.01
CA PRO A 33 -20.12 12.81 32.79
C PRO A 33 -21.18 13.90 32.99
N GLY A 34 -21.36 14.79 32.00
CA GLY A 34 -22.35 15.86 32.05
C GLY A 34 -22.17 16.90 30.94
N GLY A 35 -23.27 17.39 30.38
CA GLY A 35 -23.23 18.28 29.21
C GLY A 35 -22.66 17.56 28.00
N SER A 36 -21.61 18.13 27.38
CA SER A 36 -20.90 17.55 26.23
C SER A 36 -19.73 16.64 26.63
N TYR A 37 -19.61 16.22 27.90
CA TYR A 37 -18.51 15.38 28.41
C TYR A 37 -18.92 13.93 28.68
N TYR A 38 -18.12 12.99 28.17
CA TYR A 38 -18.35 11.54 28.25
C TYR A 38 -17.10 10.79 28.74
N THR A 39 -17.28 9.61 29.34
CA THR A 39 -16.17 8.75 29.79
C THR A 39 -15.85 7.60 28.82
N GLU A 40 -16.74 7.33 27.88
CA GLU A 40 -16.57 6.32 26.84
C GLU A 40 -16.73 6.96 25.46
N ILE A 41 -15.87 6.57 24.51
CA ILE A 41 -15.92 7.09 23.14
C ILE A 41 -17.26 6.73 22.49
N GLN A 42 -17.75 5.50 22.71
CA GLN A 42 -19.04 5.06 22.15
C GLN A 42 -20.20 5.93 22.62
N ALA A 43 -20.24 6.31 23.90
CA ALA A 43 -21.32 7.14 24.42
C ALA A 43 -21.36 8.53 23.74
N ALA A 44 -20.20 9.10 23.42
CA ALA A 44 -20.13 10.33 22.62
C ALA A 44 -20.56 10.09 21.17
N VAL A 45 -20.18 8.97 20.55
CA VAL A 45 -20.63 8.58 19.19
C VAL A 45 -22.15 8.41 19.13
N ASP A 46 -22.75 7.81 20.16
CA ASP A 46 -24.20 7.61 20.26
C ASP A 46 -24.94 8.94 20.36
N ALA A 47 -24.40 9.91 21.10
CA ALA A 47 -24.96 11.25 21.27
C ALA A 47 -24.72 12.19 20.09
N ALA A 48 -23.61 12.02 19.36
CA ALA A 48 -23.22 12.88 18.25
C ALA A 48 -24.21 12.81 17.08
N VAL A 49 -24.27 13.89 16.32
CA VAL A 49 -24.94 13.97 15.02
C VAL A 49 -23.92 14.19 13.90
N ALA A 50 -24.32 13.97 12.65
CA ALA A 50 -23.44 14.15 11.51
C ALA A 50 -22.88 15.59 11.47
N GLY A 51 -21.57 15.71 11.28
CA GLY A 51 -20.80 16.94 11.31
C GLY A 51 -20.06 17.21 12.62
N ASP A 52 -20.43 16.53 13.72
CA ASP A 52 -19.80 16.78 15.03
C ASP A 52 -18.34 16.31 15.10
N LEU A 53 -17.59 16.98 15.98
CA LEU A 53 -16.27 16.58 16.45
C LEU A 53 -16.40 15.89 17.81
N ILE A 54 -15.81 14.70 17.93
CA ILE A 54 -15.61 13.98 19.18
C ILE A 54 -14.12 14.06 19.51
N LEU A 55 -13.77 14.94 20.46
CA LEU A 55 -12.40 15.18 20.90
C LEU A 55 -12.07 14.35 22.14
N VAL A 56 -11.10 13.45 22.01
CA VAL A 56 -10.79 12.42 23.01
C VAL A 56 -9.46 12.75 23.70
N SER A 57 -9.48 12.92 25.02
CA SER A 57 -8.26 13.14 25.81
C SER A 57 -7.41 11.87 25.89
N ASN A 58 -6.18 12.01 26.36
CA ASN A 58 -5.25 10.90 26.55
C ASN A 58 -5.81 9.83 27.49
N GLY A 59 -5.42 8.58 27.23
CA GLY A 59 -5.81 7.46 28.06
C GLY A 59 -6.03 6.17 27.29
N ILE A 60 -6.39 5.13 28.05
CA ILE A 60 -6.69 3.79 27.54
C ILE A 60 -8.20 3.58 27.60
N TYR A 61 -8.81 3.37 26.43
CA TYR A 61 -10.23 3.11 26.25
C TYR A 61 -10.43 1.63 25.93
N ASN A 62 -10.61 0.82 26.98
CA ASN A 62 -10.65 -0.65 26.91
C ASN A 62 -11.89 -1.28 27.57
N THR A 63 -12.90 -0.47 27.89
CA THR A 63 -14.17 -0.91 28.47
C THR A 63 -15.33 -0.71 27.50
N GLY A 64 -16.46 -1.35 27.78
CA GLY A 64 -17.66 -1.25 26.94
C GLY A 64 -17.54 -1.96 25.59
N GLY A 65 -18.60 -1.94 24.80
CA GLY A 65 -18.59 -2.51 23.47
C GLY A 65 -19.98 -2.59 22.87
N THR A 66 -20.06 -2.36 21.56
CA THR A 66 -21.32 -2.31 20.82
C THR A 66 -21.26 -3.20 19.60
N SER A 67 -22.32 -3.99 19.42
CA SER A 67 -22.56 -4.84 18.26
C SER A 67 -23.72 -4.29 17.43
N GLY A 68 -24.10 -4.99 16.35
CA GLY A 68 -25.12 -4.52 15.42
C GLY A 68 -24.56 -3.72 14.23
N GLU A 69 -23.28 -3.91 13.88
CA GLU A 69 -22.72 -3.37 12.65
C GLU A 69 -23.58 -3.83 11.45
N ASP A 70 -23.85 -2.90 10.53
CA ASP A 70 -24.74 -3.11 9.38
C ASP A 70 -26.14 -3.64 9.76
N GLY A 71 -26.59 -3.43 11.01
CA GLY A 71 -27.90 -3.82 11.53
C GLY A 71 -28.09 -5.30 11.85
N VAL A 72 -27.05 -6.14 11.67
CA VAL A 72 -27.22 -7.61 11.72
C VAL A 72 -26.10 -8.35 12.42
N SER A 73 -24.90 -7.78 12.54
CA SER A 73 -23.74 -8.57 12.96
C SER A 73 -23.56 -8.61 14.48
N PRO A 74 -23.19 -9.78 15.02
CA PRO A 74 -22.94 -9.97 16.45
C PRO A 74 -21.56 -9.50 16.91
N THR A 75 -20.67 -9.06 16.01
CA THR A 75 -19.31 -8.64 16.38
C THR A 75 -19.36 -7.45 17.33
N THR A 76 -18.67 -7.55 18.46
CA THR A 76 -18.55 -6.45 19.42
C THR A 76 -17.39 -5.54 19.02
N ASN A 77 -17.60 -4.23 19.08
CA ASN A 77 -16.60 -3.21 18.75
C ASN A 77 -16.48 -2.22 19.92
N ARG A 78 -15.27 -1.76 20.26
CA ARG A 78 -15.12 -0.67 21.25
C ARG A 78 -15.75 0.62 20.75
N VAL A 79 -15.62 0.87 19.44
CA VAL A 79 -16.27 1.99 18.76
C VAL A 79 -16.96 1.49 17.50
N LEU A 80 -18.30 1.55 17.48
CA LEU A 80 -19.15 1.35 16.32
C LEU A 80 -19.74 2.70 15.90
N CYS A 81 -19.34 3.18 14.72
CA CYS A 81 -19.83 4.44 14.16
C CYS A 81 -20.58 4.21 12.84
N ALA A 82 -21.75 4.84 12.73
CA ALA A 82 -22.60 4.84 11.54
C ALA A 82 -22.94 6.26 11.04
N LYS A 83 -22.26 7.29 11.59
CA LYS A 83 -22.55 8.71 11.37
C LYS A 83 -21.32 9.43 10.84
N ALA A 84 -21.51 10.50 10.06
CA ALA A 84 -20.42 11.30 9.51
C ALA A 84 -19.85 12.25 10.57
N VAL A 85 -19.04 11.72 11.49
CA VAL A 85 -18.40 12.47 12.58
C VAL A 85 -16.88 12.38 12.49
N GLU A 86 -16.19 13.36 13.06
CA GLU A 86 -14.74 13.31 13.28
C GLU A 86 -14.47 12.80 14.70
N ILE A 87 -13.77 11.68 14.84
CA ILE A 87 -13.28 11.16 16.12
C ILE A 87 -11.78 11.41 16.16
N ARG A 88 -11.34 12.30 17.04
CA ARG A 88 -9.95 12.77 17.07
C ARG A 88 -9.37 12.73 18.46
N SER A 89 -8.17 12.18 18.60
CA SER A 89 -7.38 12.28 19.84
C SER A 89 -6.89 13.69 20.07
N LEU A 90 -6.68 14.09 21.32
CA LEU A 90 -6.08 15.36 21.66
C LEU A 90 -4.58 15.41 21.33
N ASP A 91 -3.81 14.42 21.81
CA ASP A 91 -2.33 14.42 21.73
C ASP A 91 -1.74 13.26 20.91
N GLY A 92 -2.54 12.70 19.99
CA GLY A 92 -2.06 11.73 19.01
C GLY A 92 -1.93 10.28 19.52
N PRO A 93 -1.44 9.39 18.64
CA PRO A 93 -1.55 7.95 18.83
C PRO A 93 -0.67 7.42 19.97
N ASP A 94 0.40 8.13 20.34
CA ASP A 94 1.29 7.74 21.44
C ASP A 94 0.63 7.88 22.82
N SER A 95 -0.44 8.66 22.92
CA SER A 95 -1.10 9.00 24.20
C SER A 95 -2.54 8.50 24.32
N THR A 96 -3.15 8.04 23.23
CA THR A 96 -4.58 7.71 23.19
C THR A 96 -4.82 6.35 22.53
N PHE A 97 -5.37 5.41 23.30
CA PHE A 97 -5.47 4.00 22.92
C PHE A 97 -6.92 3.54 22.89
N ILE A 98 -7.35 2.91 21.80
CA ILE A 98 -8.58 2.12 21.74
C ILE A 98 -8.16 0.65 21.73
N VAL A 99 -8.51 -0.08 22.77
CA VAL A 99 -8.00 -1.44 23.00
C VAL A 99 -9.13 -2.43 22.91
N GLY A 100 -9.06 -3.37 21.97
CA GLY A 100 -10.01 -4.48 21.86
C GLY A 100 -9.89 -5.50 22.99
N ALA A 101 -10.34 -6.72 22.76
CA ALA A 101 -10.11 -7.83 23.67
C ALA A 101 -10.22 -9.18 22.95
N PRO A 102 -9.42 -10.19 23.34
CA PRO A 102 -9.64 -11.56 22.91
C PRO A 102 -10.93 -12.13 23.51
N ASP A 103 -11.45 -13.17 22.88
CA ASP A 103 -12.45 -14.04 23.48
C ASP A 103 -11.87 -14.72 24.73
N ALA A 104 -12.60 -14.67 25.85
CA ALA A 104 -12.14 -15.23 27.12
C ALA A 104 -12.03 -16.76 27.11
N GLY A 105 -12.76 -17.45 26.23
CA GLY A 105 -12.76 -18.91 26.13
C GLY A 105 -11.60 -19.45 25.29
N THR A 106 -11.22 -18.76 24.21
CA THR A 106 -10.13 -19.18 23.30
C THR A 106 -8.81 -18.46 23.57
N GLY A 107 -8.84 -17.30 24.23
CA GLY A 107 -7.67 -16.43 24.37
C GLY A 107 -7.28 -15.68 23.09
N GLY A 108 -8.13 -15.71 22.04
CA GLY A 108 -7.88 -15.07 20.76
C GLY A 108 -9.17 -14.72 20.03
N ASN A 109 -9.25 -15.03 18.73
CA ASN A 109 -10.50 -14.89 17.99
C ASN A 109 -11.58 -15.83 18.55
N GLY A 110 -12.84 -15.37 18.59
CA GLY A 110 -13.93 -16.15 19.18
C GLY A 110 -15.21 -15.35 19.40
N PRO A 111 -16.27 -15.99 19.91
CA PRO A 111 -17.61 -15.39 20.04
C PRO A 111 -17.67 -14.15 20.96
N GLY A 112 -16.79 -14.05 21.95
CA GLY A 112 -16.65 -12.93 22.88
C GLY A 112 -15.51 -11.97 22.55
N ALA A 113 -14.90 -12.08 21.36
CA ALA A 113 -13.86 -11.17 20.91
C ALA A 113 -14.40 -9.75 20.67
N VAL A 114 -13.53 -8.75 20.83
CA VAL A 114 -13.85 -7.33 20.65
C VAL A 114 -12.87 -6.68 19.68
N ARG A 115 -13.41 -6.17 18.58
CA ARG A 115 -12.70 -5.31 17.61
C ARG A 115 -12.48 -3.91 18.20
N CYS A 116 -11.42 -3.21 17.82
CA CYS A 116 -11.26 -1.82 18.27
C CYS A 116 -12.31 -0.91 17.61
N VAL A 117 -12.31 -0.77 16.28
CA VAL A 117 -13.18 0.21 15.59
C VAL A 117 -13.92 -0.41 14.41
N CYS A 118 -15.20 -0.07 14.25
CA CYS A 118 -15.97 -0.35 13.05
C CYS A 118 -16.72 0.89 12.57
N PHE A 119 -16.45 1.27 11.33
CA PHE A 119 -17.27 2.21 10.56
C PHE A 119 -18.23 1.38 9.71
N SER A 120 -19.48 1.32 10.16
CA SER A 120 -20.54 0.59 9.47
C SER A 120 -21.29 1.50 8.50
N TRP A 121 -21.99 0.91 7.54
CA TRP A 121 -22.71 1.66 6.51
C TRP A 121 -21.83 2.65 5.73
N ASN A 122 -22.44 3.67 5.15
CA ASN A 122 -21.74 4.81 4.55
C ASN A 122 -21.58 5.92 5.58
N SER A 123 -20.93 5.62 6.72
CA SER A 123 -20.82 6.58 7.81
C SER A 123 -20.14 7.87 7.38
N GLY A 124 -19.10 7.80 6.52
CA GLY A 124 -18.25 8.96 6.22
C GLY A 124 -17.49 9.47 7.45
N ALA A 125 -17.36 8.64 8.48
CA ALA A 125 -16.64 8.99 9.70
C ALA A 125 -15.13 9.07 9.45
N THR A 126 -14.45 9.89 10.24
CA THR A 126 -12.99 9.96 10.28
C THR A 126 -12.50 9.59 11.68
N LEU A 127 -11.49 8.72 11.76
CA LEU A 127 -10.75 8.44 12.99
C LEU A 127 -9.32 8.98 12.85
N SER A 128 -8.86 9.79 13.81
CA SER A 128 -7.50 10.32 13.76
C SER A 128 -6.77 10.37 15.10
N GLY A 129 -5.49 9.97 15.09
CA GLY A 129 -4.60 10.12 16.23
C GLY A 129 -4.70 9.03 17.30
N PHE A 130 -5.07 7.80 16.95
CA PHE A 130 -5.23 6.73 17.94
C PHE A 130 -4.27 5.57 17.71
N THR A 131 -3.84 4.93 18.80
CA THR A 131 -3.35 3.56 18.76
C THR A 131 -4.52 2.58 18.88
N LEU A 132 -4.67 1.68 17.91
CA LEU A 132 -5.60 0.55 17.90
C LEU A 132 -4.83 -0.74 18.15
N THR A 133 -5.14 -1.43 19.24
CA THR A 133 -4.40 -2.64 19.62
C THR A 133 -5.24 -3.68 20.33
N ASN A 134 -4.75 -4.93 20.35
CA ASN A 134 -5.38 -6.07 21.03
C ASN A 134 -6.82 -6.31 20.57
N GLY A 135 -7.12 -5.96 19.31
CA GLY A 135 -8.41 -6.20 18.68
C GLY A 135 -8.49 -7.59 18.07
N TYR A 136 -9.63 -8.25 18.28
CA TYR A 136 -9.92 -9.60 17.80
C TYR A 136 -11.29 -9.65 17.13
N THR A 137 -11.51 -10.65 16.27
CA THR A 137 -12.77 -10.84 15.55
C THR A 137 -13.43 -12.17 15.89
N LEU A 138 -14.62 -12.39 15.32
CA LEU A 138 -15.27 -13.70 15.36
C LEU A 138 -14.54 -14.69 14.44
N THR A 139 -14.72 -15.98 14.68
CA THR A 139 -14.19 -17.07 13.83
C THR A 139 -15.22 -17.64 12.85
N THR A 140 -16.46 -17.16 12.92
CA THR A 140 -17.59 -17.59 12.07
C THR A 140 -18.36 -16.37 11.57
N GLY A 141 -19.20 -16.53 10.54
CA GLY A 141 -19.92 -15.43 9.90
C GLY A 141 -19.30 -15.02 8.55
N ASP A 142 -19.58 -13.80 8.09
CA ASP A 142 -19.01 -13.24 6.86
C ASP A 142 -17.54 -12.84 7.08
N SER A 143 -16.71 -13.18 6.10
CA SER A 143 -15.25 -12.97 6.15
C SER A 143 -14.81 -11.50 6.24
N ASN A 144 -15.65 -10.57 5.77
CA ASN A 144 -15.37 -9.14 5.86
C ASN A 144 -16.01 -8.52 7.09
N ARG A 145 -17.28 -8.84 7.34
CA ARG A 145 -18.05 -8.19 8.40
C ARG A 145 -17.68 -8.73 9.77
N GLU A 146 -17.80 -10.04 10.00
CA GLU A 146 -17.58 -10.63 11.31
C GLU A 146 -16.13 -11.01 11.60
N GLN A 147 -15.37 -11.38 10.57
CA GLN A 147 -14.03 -11.96 10.74
C GLN A 147 -12.89 -11.01 10.38
N GLY A 148 -13.20 -9.83 9.81
CA GLY A 148 -12.19 -8.92 9.27
C GLY A 148 -11.85 -7.74 10.18
N GLY A 149 -10.65 -7.19 10.02
CA GLY A 149 -10.21 -5.94 10.62
C GLY A 149 -10.17 -5.97 12.14
N GLY A 150 -9.34 -6.83 12.75
CA GLY A 150 -9.21 -6.91 14.22
C GLY A 150 -8.94 -5.55 14.85
N GLY A 151 -8.08 -4.74 14.22
CA GLY A 151 -7.89 -3.33 14.57
C GLY A 151 -9.09 -2.50 14.15
N ALA A 152 -9.32 -2.37 12.85
CA ALA A 152 -10.50 -1.66 12.36
C ALA A 152 -11.09 -2.18 11.06
N ARG A 153 -12.42 -2.05 10.95
CA ARG A 153 -13.16 -2.19 9.70
C ARG A 153 -13.65 -0.82 9.24
N ILE A 154 -13.17 -0.37 8.09
CA ILE A 154 -13.46 0.96 7.52
C ILE A 154 -14.20 0.78 6.19
N ARG A 155 -15.47 1.20 6.15
CA ARG A 155 -16.32 1.09 4.96
C ARG A 155 -16.48 2.41 4.22
N LEU A 156 -16.61 2.29 2.90
CA LEU A 156 -17.05 3.34 1.98
C LEU A 156 -16.23 4.62 2.17
N ASN A 157 -16.89 5.73 2.49
CA ASN A 157 -16.21 7.03 2.66
C ASN A 157 -15.50 7.19 4.02
N GLY A 158 -15.38 6.12 4.81
CA GLY A 158 -14.66 6.14 6.07
C GLY A 158 -13.16 6.37 5.89
N VAL A 159 -12.58 7.14 6.80
CA VAL A 159 -11.15 7.47 6.81
C VAL A 159 -10.54 7.12 8.16
N ILE A 160 -9.39 6.46 8.14
CA ILE A 160 -8.49 6.35 9.29
C ILE A 160 -7.18 7.07 8.97
N THR A 161 -6.71 7.95 9.85
CA THR A 161 -5.50 8.73 9.58
C THR A 161 -4.66 9.01 10.81
N ASN A 162 -3.33 9.11 10.67
CA ASN A 162 -2.43 9.40 11.79
C ASN A 162 -2.63 8.41 12.97
N CYS A 163 -2.82 7.13 12.65
CA CYS A 163 -3.09 6.09 13.64
C CYS A 163 -1.99 5.03 13.64
N ILE A 164 -1.80 4.40 14.80
CA ILE A 164 -0.97 3.20 14.94
C ILE A 164 -1.90 2.01 15.10
N ILE A 165 -1.88 1.05 14.19
CA ILE A 165 -2.68 -0.17 14.20
C ILE A 165 -1.73 -1.33 14.45
N ILE A 166 -1.67 -1.81 15.70
CA ILE A 166 -0.62 -2.71 16.15
C ILE A 166 -1.10 -3.90 16.96
N GLY A 167 -0.59 -5.09 16.66
CA GLY A 167 -0.84 -6.29 17.47
C GLY A 167 -2.32 -6.72 17.47
N ASN A 168 -3.01 -6.53 16.35
CA ASN A 168 -4.40 -6.94 16.18
C ASN A 168 -4.49 -8.26 15.41
N HIS A 169 -5.52 -9.02 15.69
CA HIS A 169 -5.77 -10.33 15.10
C HIS A 169 -7.14 -10.33 14.43
N GLY A 170 -7.16 -10.63 13.14
CA GLY A 170 -8.36 -10.98 12.40
C GLY A 170 -8.34 -12.48 12.16
N TYR A 171 -9.47 -13.16 12.38
CA TYR A 171 -9.58 -14.53 11.91
C TYR A 171 -9.60 -14.57 10.37
N GLY A 172 -10.30 -13.60 9.78
CA GLY A 172 -10.52 -13.44 8.36
C GLY A 172 -9.71 -12.32 7.72
N ARG A 173 -10.38 -11.45 6.97
CA ARG A 173 -9.77 -10.48 6.05
C ARG A 173 -9.27 -9.23 6.77
N GLY A 174 -7.96 -9.02 6.80
CA GLY A 174 -7.36 -7.85 7.45
C GLY A 174 -7.09 -8.10 8.92
N GLY A 175 -5.87 -8.47 9.31
CA GLY A 175 -5.52 -8.58 10.74
C GLY A 175 -5.60 -7.21 11.43
N GLY A 176 -4.98 -6.21 10.81
CA GLY A 176 -5.04 -4.82 11.25
C GLY A 176 -6.28 -4.11 10.72
N LEU A 177 -6.35 -3.92 9.41
CA LEU A 177 -7.40 -3.14 8.73
C LEU A 177 -8.17 -3.96 7.70
N ASN A 178 -9.49 -3.77 7.68
CA ASN A 178 -10.36 -4.17 6.57
C ASN A 178 -10.96 -2.91 5.92
N LEU A 179 -10.46 -2.56 4.74
CA LEU A 179 -10.87 -1.39 3.96
C LEU A 179 -11.85 -1.81 2.85
N GLN A 180 -13.14 -1.68 3.11
CA GLN A 180 -14.19 -1.93 2.11
C GLN A 180 -14.54 -0.62 1.42
N SER A 181 -13.72 -0.20 0.45
CA SER A 181 -13.68 1.14 -0.16
C SER A 181 -13.18 2.28 0.75
N GLY A 182 -12.90 1.97 2.03
CA GLY A 182 -12.32 2.92 2.99
C GLY A 182 -10.89 3.32 2.67
N LYS A 183 -10.40 4.36 3.36
CA LYS A 183 -9.05 4.91 3.13
C LYS A 183 -8.23 5.02 4.40
N ALA A 184 -6.93 4.79 4.28
CA ALA A 184 -5.92 4.96 5.30
C ALA A 184 -4.88 6.01 4.86
N TYR A 185 -4.56 6.96 5.73
CA TYR A 185 -3.57 8.02 5.49
C TYR A 185 -2.61 8.15 6.66
N ASP A 186 -1.30 8.19 6.40
CA ASP A 186 -0.31 8.50 7.44
C ASP A 186 -0.39 7.53 8.65
N CYS A 187 -0.69 6.25 8.39
CA CYS A 187 -0.86 5.24 9.42
C CYS A 187 0.35 4.31 9.52
N GLN A 188 0.61 3.82 10.73
CA GLN A 188 1.53 2.71 10.99
C GLN A 188 0.70 1.44 11.24
N ILE A 189 0.84 0.41 10.41
CA ILE A 189 0.09 -0.85 10.48
C ILE A 189 1.10 -1.97 10.70
N ILE A 190 1.28 -2.37 11.96
CA ILE A 190 2.45 -3.14 12.40
C ILE A 190 2.06 -4.40 13.17
N ASN A 191 2.74 -5.53 12.96
CA ASN A 191 2.58 -6.74 13.77
C ASN A 191 1.12 -7.23 13.89
N ASN A 192 0.33 -7.08 12.82
CA ASN A 192 -1.03 -7.61 12.80
C ASN A 192 -1.08 -8.97 12.10
N ILE A 193 -2.05 -9.80 12.52
CA ILE A 193 -2.14 -11.19 12.10
C ILE A 193 -3.52 -11.47 11.51
N ALA A 194 -3.54 -12.02 10.29
CA ALA A 194 -4.71 -12.69 9.73
C ALA A 194 -4.50 -14.21 9.90
N GLU A 195 -5.28 -14.86 10.75
CA GLU A 195 -5.02 -16.24 11.19
C GLU A 195 -5.43 -17.28 10.15
N ALA A 196 -6.62 -17.14 9.54
CA ALA A 196 -7.16 -18.12 8.60
C ALA A 196 -7.36 -17.57 7.19
N ASN A 197 -7.09 -16.28 6.97
CA ASN A 197 -7.33 -15.64 5.67
C ASN A 197 -6.29 -14.57 5.31
N THR A 198 -6.64 -13.75 4.33
CA THR A 198 -5.77 -12.83 3.60
C THR A 198 -5.60 -11.47 4.28
N GLY A 199 -4.50 -10.77 3.95
CA GLY A 199 -4.27 -9.40 4.39
C GLY A 199 -3.84 -9.32 5.85
N GLY A 200 -2.64 -9.78 6.19
CA GLY A 200 -2.14 -9.75 7.58
C GLY A 200 -2.22 -8.34 8.17
N GLY A 201 -1.68 -7.36 7.44
CA GLY A 201 -1.81 -5.95 7.80
C GLY A 201 -3.15 -5.37 7.34
N VAL A 202 -3.38 -5.39 6.04
CA VAL A 202 -4.54 -4.77 5.40
C VAL A 202 -5.19 -5.73 4.41
N PHE A 203 -6.50 -5.87 4.52
CA PHE A 203 -7.33 -6.31 3.41
C PHE A 203 -8.07 -5.10 2.84
N ALA A 204 -8.02 -4.90 1.52
CA ALA A 204 -8.69 -3.80 0.85
C ALA A 204 -9.49 -4.31 -0.35
N GLN A 205 -10.74 -3.88 -0.47
CA GLN A 205 -11.58 -4.22 -1.63
C GLN A 205 -12.47 -3.06 -2.05
N ARG A 206 -12.73 -2.94 -3.35
CA ARG A 206 -13.75 -2.03 -3.87
C ARG A 206 -15.14 -2.62 -3.65
N ALA A 207 -15.82 -2.21 -2.58
CA ALA A 207 -17.05 -2.86 -2.12
C ALA A 207 -18.33 -2.36 -2.80
N ASP A 208 -18.32 -1.17 -3.38
CA ASP A 208 -19.49 -0.53 -3.99
C ASP A 208 -19.37 -0.33 -5.51
N GLY A 209 -18.27 -0.79 -6.12
CA GLY A 209 -17.99 -0.62 -7.54
C GLY A 209 -17.67 0.82 -7.97
N VAL A 210 -17.61 1.78 -7.04
CA VAL A 210 -17.41 3.21 -7.32
C VAL A 210 -16.17 3.74 -6.60
N ASN A 211 -16.07 3.53 -5.30
CA ASN A 211 -15.01 4.09 -4.46
C ASN A 211 -13.84 3.12 -4.35
N THR A 212 -12.70 3.48 -4.93
CA THR A 212 -11.47 2.70 -4.80
C THR A 212 -10.89 2.86 -3.39
N PRO A 213 -10.67 1.76 -2.64
CA PRO A 213 -9.96 1.82 -1.36
C PRO A 213 -8.52 2.31 -1.59
N GLY A 214 -7.97 3.01 -0.59
CA GLY A 214 -6.65 3.59 -0.73
C GLY A 214 -5.82 3.63 0.55
N ILE A 215 -4.51 3.50 0.37
CA ILE A 215 -3.49 3.47 1.40
C ILE A 215 -2.42 4.48 0.96
N TYR A 216 -2.24 5.54 1.75
CA TYR A 216 -1.37 6.66 1.38
C TYR A 216 -0.44 7.02 2.54
N ASN A 217 0.84 7.20 2.26
CA ASN A 217 1.83 7.64 3.25
C ASN A 217 1.93 6.73 4.48
N CYS A 218 1.69 5.43 4.30
CA CYS A 218 1.65 4.49 5.42
C CYS A 218 2.97 3.76 5.62
N ILE A 219 3.12 3.15 6.79
CA ILE A 219 4.10 2.11 7.07
C ILE A 219 3.32 0.82 7.35
N ILE A 220 3.59 -0.24 6.60
CA ILE A 220 2.97 -1.56 6.76
C ILE A 220 4.09 -2.56 7.04
N ALA A 221 4.25 -2.92 8.31
CA ALA A 221 5.42 -3.68 8.75
C ALA A 221 5.11 -4.93 9.57
N ASP A 222 5.88 -5.99 9.35
CA ASP A 222 5.89 -7.19 10.20
C ASP A 222 4.51 -7.86 10.38
N ASN A 223 3.62 -7.68 9.41
CA ASN A 223 2.30 -8.30 9.45
C ASN A 223 2.35 -9.70 8.85
N ASN A 224 1.44 -10.57 9.30
CA ASN A 224 1.43 -11.97 8.92
C ASN A 224 0.05 -12.47 8.49
N ALA A 225 -0.06 -12.93 7.24
CA ALA A 225 -1.20 -13.73 6.77
C ALA A 225 -0.82 -15.21 6.90
N VAL A 226 -1.21 -15.86 7.98
CA VAL A 226 -0.61 -17.14 8.42
C VAL A 226 -0.82 -18.26 7.40
N ASN A 227 -2.02 -18.34 6.82
CA ASN A 227 -2.44 -19.46 5.98
C ASN A 227 -2.87 -19.05 4.57
N GLU A 228 -2.65 -17.79 4.19
CA GLU A 228 -3.16 -17.24 2.93
C GLU A 228 -2.24 -16.14 2.39
N ASN A 229 -2.74 -15.33 1.45
CA ASN A 229 -2.01 -14.35 0.64
C ASN A 229 -2.02 -12.94 1.24
N GLY A 230 -1.08 -12.09 0.83
CA GLY A 230 -1.02 -10.67 1.19
C GLY A 230 -0.61 -10.48 2.64
N GLY A 231 0.66 -10.71 2.96
CA GLY A 231 1.16 -10.56 4.34
C GLY A 231 0.99 -9.12 4.83
N GLY A 232 1.46 -8.16 4.04
CA GLY A 232 1.24 -6.74 4.29
C GLY A 232 -0.14 -6.31 3.81
N VAL A 233 -0.38 -6.41 2.51
CA VAL A 233 -1.63 -5.98 1.86
C VAL A 233 -2.18 -7.07 0.95
N TYR A 234 -3.48 -7.36 1.10
CA TYR A 234 -4.27 -8.04 0.10
C TYR A 234 -5.28 -7.07 -0.51
N GLY A 235 -5.20 -6.84 -1.82
CA GLY A 235 -6.10 -5.99 -2.57
C GLY A 235 -6.99 -6.74 -3.56
N TYR A 236 -8.26 -6.37 -3.64
CA TYR A 236 -9.26 -6.98 -4.53
C TYR A 236 -10.12 -5.96 -5.28
N ASP A 237 -10.22 -6.12 -6.60
CA ASP A 237 -11.00 -5.26 -7.51
C ASP A 237 -10.59 -3.77 -7.45
N GLY A 238 -9.28 -3.53 -7.46
CA GLY A 238 -8.69 -2.19 -7.43
C GLY A 238 -8.40 -1.69 -6.01
N VAL A 239 -7.12 -1.44 -5.75
CA VAL A 239 -6.61 -0.79 -4.54
C VAL A 239 -5.50 0.15 -4.94
N ASN A 240 -5.48 1.33 -4.33
CA ASN A 240 -4.48 2.34 -4.56
C ASN A 240 -3.50 2.39 -3.37
N ILE A 241 -2.22 2.13 -3.62
CA ILE A 241 -1.16 2.17 -2.61
C ILE A 241 -0.12 3.16 -3.08
N TYR A 242 0.02 4.28 -2.36
CA TYR A 242 0.94 5.35 -2.75
C TYR A 242 1.84 5.77 -1.61
N ASN A 243 3.10 6.08 -1.93
CA ASN A 243 4.08 6.64 -1.01
C ASN A 243 4.17 5.86 0.31
N THR A 244 4.15 4.53 0.23
CA THR A 244 4.02 3.65 1.40
C THR A 244 5.25 2.76 1.52
N THR A 245 5.72 2.56 2.75
CA THR A 245 6.76 1.57 3.06
C THR A 245 6.10 0.27 3.50
N ILE A 246 6.43 -0.83 2.83
CA ILE A 246 5.87 -2.18 3.07
C ILE A 246 7.04 -3.10 3.36
N SER A 247 7.24 -3.45 4.64
CA SER A 247 8.47 -4.09 5.10
C SER A 247 8.28 -5.29 6.01
N GLY A 248 9.08 -6.35 5.85
CA GLY A 248 9.11 -7.45 6.82
C GLY A 248 7.82 -8.28 6.92
N ASN A 249 6.86 -8.09 6.00
CA ASN A 249 5.60 -8.80 6.06
C ASN A 249 5.73 -10.23 5.52
N ARG A 250 4.90 -11.13 6.04
CA ARG A 250 4.96 -12.55 5.71
C ARG A 250 3.60 -13.13 5.33
N CYS A 251 3.58 -14.07 4.38
CA CYS A 251 2.38 -14.82 4.06
C CYS A 251 2.61 -16.33 3.85
N GLY A 252 1.63 -17.13 4.27
CA GLY A 252 1.45 -18.55 3.96
C GLY A 252 2.49 -19.49 4.57
N THR A 253 2.49 -19.69 5.89
CA THR A 253 3.34 -20.72 6.54
C THR A 253 2.93 -22.16 6.24
N ALA A 254 1.78 -22.38 5.60
CA ALA A 254 1.27 -23.69 5.23
C ALA A 254 1.65 -24.08 3.78
N VAL A 255 1.74 -25.39 3.53
CA VAL A 255 2.12 -25.94 2.22
C VAL A 255 1.09 -25.54 1.15
N ASN A 256 1.55 -25.04 0.00
CA ASN A 256 0.74 -24.63 -1.17
C ASN A 256 -0.12 -23.35 -1.03
N VAL A 257 0.15 -22.49 -0.04
CA VAL A 257 -0.45 -21.15 0.08
C VAL A 257 0.64 -20.11 0.32
N GLY A 258 0.33 -18.81 0.13
CA GLY A 258 1.25 -17.71 0.44
C GLY A 258 1.79 -17.03 -0.79
N LYS A 259 1.00 -16.10 -1.33
CA LYS A 259 1.38 -15.21 -2.43
C LYS A 259 1.40 -13.76 -1.96
N GLY A 260 2.37 -12.97 -2.43
CA GLY A 260 2.44 -11.55 -2.12
C GLY A 260 2.79 -11.30 -0.65
N GLY A 261 4.03 -11.57 -0.26
CA GLY A 261 4.49 -11.39 1.12
C GLY A 261 4.27 -9.94 1.57
N GLY A 262 4.69 -9.00 0.74
CA GLY A 262 4.38 -7.57 0.90
C GLY A 262 2.98 -7.26 0.42
N VAL A 263 2.73 -7.43 -0.89
CA VAL A 263 1.49 -7.04 -1.56
C VAL A 263 0.98 -8.15 -2.46
N PHE A 264 -0.30 -8.48 -2.33
CA PHE A 264 -1.04 -9.28 -3.30
C PHE A 264 -2.18 -8.44 -3.88
N LEU A 265 -2.25 -8.30 -5.21
CA LEU A 265 -3.33 -7.60 -5.91
C LEU A 265 -4.07 -8.54 -6.85
N LEU A 266 -5.39 -8.65 -6.68
CA LEU A 266 -6.27 -9.43 -7.55
C LEU A 266 -7.28 -8.52 -8.26
N ASN A 267 -7.24 -8.53 -9.59
CA ASN A 267 -8.05 -7.71 -10.50
C ASN A 267 -7.83 -6.21 -10.25
N ARG A 268 -6.93 -5.60 -11.03
CA ARG A 268 -6.56 -4.17 -10.96
C ARG A 268 -5.86 -3.79 -9.65
N GLY A 269 -5.35 -2.56 -9.64
CA GLY A 269 -4.71 -1.91 -8.50
C GLY A 269 -3.49 -1.14 -8.95
N GLU A 270 -3.09 -0.18 -8.14
CA GLU A 270 -1.90 0.64 -8.39
C GLU A 270 -1.03 0.64 -7.14
N VAL A 271 0.26 0.37 -7.34
CA VAL A 271 1.30 0.52 -6.32
C VAL A 271 2.32 1.48 -6.87
N GLN A 272 2.46 2.65 -6.25
CA GLN A 272 3.29 3.71 -6.80
C GLN A 272 4.06 4.47 -5.73
N ASP A 273 5.28 4.86 -6.05
CA ASP A 273 6.18 5.58 -5.14
C ASP A 273 6.42 4.81 -3.81
N CYS A 274 6.41 3.48 -3.87
CA CYS A 274 6.48 2.63 -2.67
C CYS A 274 7.86 2.01 -2.46
N ILE A 275 8.20 1.76 -1.20
CA ILE A 275 9.35 0.96 -0.80
C ILE A 275 8.83 -0.39 -0.33
N ILE A 276 9.22 -1.48 -0.99
CA ILE A 276 8.73 -2.83 -0.72
C ILE A 276 9.94 -3.70 -0.42
N VAL A 277 10.16 -3.95 0.87
CA VAL A 277 11.45 -4.44 1.35
C VAL A 277 11.37 -5.61 2.33
N SER A 278 12.22 -6.62 2.17
CA SER A 278 12.34 -7.72 3.15
C SER A 278 11.04 -8.48 3.44
N ASN A 279 10.11 -8.51 2.50
CA ASN A 279 8.89 -9.29 2.65
C ASN A 279 9.10 -10.74 2.20
N THR A 280 8.38 -11.67 2.83
CA THR A 280 8.53 -13.09 2.54
C THR A 280 7.20 -13.73 2.18
N ALA A 281 7.15 -14.38 1.01
CA ALA A 281 6.06 -15.27 0.63
C ALA A 281 6.55 -16.71 0.63
N HIS A 282 5.73 -17.65 1.07
CA HIS A 282 6.10 -19.04 0.99
C HIS A 282 6.13 -19.56 -0.46
N LEU A 283 5.16 -19.16 -1.31
CA LEU A 283 5.10 -19.56 -2.71
C LEU A 283 5.65 -18.49 -3.66
N TRP A 284 4.86 -17.43 -3.91
CA TRP A 284 5.04 -16.56 -5.09
C TRP A 284 5.03 -15.09 -4.73
N GLY A 285 5.88 -14.29 -5.36
CA GLY A 285 5.85 -12.84 -5.17
C GLY A 285 6.21 -12.45 -3.74
N GLY A 286 7.50 -12.58 -3.37
CA GLY A 286 7.96 -12.23 -2.02
C GLY A 286 7.59 -10.79 -1.68
N GLY A 287 7.88 -9.87 -2.60
CA GLY A 287 7.48 -8.47 -2.52
C GLY A 287 6.06 -8.29 -3.01
N ILE A 288 5.83 -8.54 -4.30
CA ILE A 288 4.55 -8.28 -4.98
C ILE A 288 4.08 -9.52 -5.74
N ASN A 289 2.79 -9.79 -5.68
CA ASN A 289 2.11 -10.69 -6.60
C ASN A 289 0.89 -9.97 -7.20
N THR A 290 0.77 -10.01 -8.52
CA THR A 290 -0.40 -9.48 -9.23
C THR A 290 -1.09 -10.58 -10.02
N GLU A 291 -2.39 -10.71 -9.85
CA GLU A 291 -3.25 -11.67 -10.53
C GLU A 291 -4.54 -11.02 -11.05
N GLY A 292 -5.22 -11.71 -11.96
CA GLY A 292 -6.53 -11.30 -12.46
C GLY A 292 -6.47 -10.39 -13.68
N SER A 293 -7.64 -9.97 -14.17
CA SER A 293 -7.76 -9.17 -15.39
C SER A 293 -8.79 -8.06 -15.21
N PRO A 294 -8.41 -6.78 -15.47
CA PRO A 294 -7.09 -6.35 -15.93
C PRO A 294 -6.01 -6.45 -14.85
N GLY A 295 -4.75 -6.48 -15.29
CA GLY A 295 -3.58 -6.53 -14.42
C GLY A 295 -3.42 -5.26 -13.57
N ALA A 296 -2.62 -5.38 -12.50
CA ALA A 296 -2.24 -4.25 -11.66
C ALA A 296 -1.02 -3.51 -12.23
N ILE A 297 -0.85 -2.25 -11.83
CA ILE A 297 0.25 -1.38 -12.25
C ILE A 297 1.14 -1.11 -11.03
N VAL A 298 2.43 -1.33 -11.18
CA VAL A 298 3.46 -1.01 -10.19
C VAL A 298 4.42 0.00 -10.82
N SER A 299 4.60 1.16 -10.21
CA SER A 299 5.43 2.22 -10.80
C SER A 299 6.27 2.95 -9.79
N ARG A 300 7.47 3.40 -10.18
CA ARG A 300 8.38 4.19 -9.32
C ARG A 300 8.59 3.55 -7.94
N CYS A 301 8.71 2.23 -7.90
CA CYS A 301 8.87 1.48 -6.67
C CYS A 301 10.32 1.05 -6.46
N ASN A 302 10.68 0.90 -5.20
CA ASN A 302 11.93 0.30 -4.78
C ASN A 302 11.67 -1.06 -4.14
N ILE A 303 11.91 -2.14 -4.88
CA ILE A 303 11.54 -3.53 -4.53
C ILE A 303 12.82 -4.30 -4.21
N GLN A 304 13.10 -4.50 -2.91
CA GLN A 304 14.38 -5.08 -2.48
C GLN A 304 14.28 -6.14 -1.39
N TYR A 305 15.25 -7.05 -1.34
CA TYR A 305 15.38 -8.02 -0.25
C TYR A 305 14.18 -8.93 -0.03
N ASN A 306 13.25 -8.97 -0.97
CA ASN A 306 12.08 -9.79 -0.83
C ASN A 306 12.40 -11.23 -1.20
N ASN A 307 11.73 -12.16 -0.53
CA ASN A 307 12.07 -13.57 -0.60
C ASN A 307 10.85 -14.43 -0.91
N THR A 308 11.01 -15.41 -1.82
CA THR A 308 10.11 -16.56 -1.90
C THR A 308 10.80 -17.82 -1.40
N GLU A 309 10.14 -18.58 -0.53
CA GLU A 309 10.75 -19.78 0.07
C GLU A 309 10.81 -20.97 -0.88
N THR A 310 9.81 -21.13 -1.75
CA THR A 310 9.69 -22.35 -2.56
C THR A 310 9.57 -22.10 -4.05
N HIS A 311 8.89 -21.04 -4.50
CA HIS A 311 8.67 -20.80 -5.92
C HIS A 311 9.34 -19.49 -6.41
N GLY A 312 8.71 -18.76 -7.32
CA GLY A 312 9.36 -17.68 -8.07
C GLY A 312 8.85 -16.26 -7.80
N GLY A 313 9.59 -15.29 -8.32
CA GLY A 313 9.30 -13.86 -8.19
C GLY A 313 9.64 -13.35 -6.80
N GLY A 314 10.92 -13.42 -6.41
CA GLY A 314 11.37 -12.89 -5.12
C GLY A 314 10.90 -11.45 -4.93
N GLY A 315 11.15 -10.59 -5.91
CA GLY A 315 10.68 -9.21 -5.98
C GLY A 315 9.23 -9.14 -6.40
N ALA A 316 8.91 -9.62 -7.61
CA ALA A 316 7.56 -9.58 -8.14
C ALA A 316 7.19 -10.81 -8.98
N MET A 317 5.92 -11.21 -8.90
CA MET A 317 5.27 -12.13 -9.84
C MET A 317 4.14 -11.42 -10.58
N LEU A 318 4.15 -11.52 -11.91
CA LEU A 318 3.13 -10.96 -12.79
C LEU A 318 2.34 -12.06 -13.50
N TYR A 319 1.01 -12.00 -13.37
CA TYR A 319 0.04 -12.90 -14.02
C TYR A 319 -1.06 -12.09 -14.68
N ASN A 320 -1.47 -12.46 -15.90
CA ASN A 320 -2.53 -11.82 -16.67
C ASN A 320 -2.36 -10.29 -16.86
N TYR A 321 -1.27 -9.88 -17.53
CA TYR A 321 -1.08 -8.50 -18.01
C TYR A 321 -0.80 -7.44 -16.93
N GLY A 322 -0.16 -7.82 -15.82
CA GLY A 322 0.40 -6.84 -14.87
C GLY A 322 1.56 -6.03 -15.47
N GLU A 323 1.76 -4.82 -14.94
CA GLU A 323 2.79 -3.89 -15.41
C GLU A 323 3.70 -3.47 -14.25
N ILE A 324 5.02 -3.47 -14.47
CA ILE A 324 5.99 -2.85 -13.56
C ILE A 324 6.86 -1.88 -14.36
N HIS A 325 6.94 -0.62 -13.94
CA HIS A 325 7.77 0.35 -14.64
C HIS A 325 8.44 1.38 -13.76
N ASP A 326 9.48 2.02 -14.30
CA ASP A 326 10.26 3.07 -13.63
C ASP A 326 10.78 2.66 -12.24
N SER A 327 11.04 1.36 -12.04
CA SER A 327 11.26 0.77 -10.71
C SER A 327 12.66 0.17 -10.57
N LEU A 328 13.19 0.23 -9.36
CA LEU A 328 14.40 -0.49 -8.96
C LEU A 328 13.99 -1.83 -8.35
N ILE A 329 14.54 -2.93 -8.87
CA ILE A 329 14.29 -4.29 -8.40
C ILE A 329 15.64 -4.95 -8.12
N SER A 330 16.04 -5.02 -6.85
CA SER A 330 17.37 -5.52 -6.50
C SER A 330 17.45 -6.35 -5.24
N GLU A 331 18.41 -7.26 -5.17
CA GLU A 331 18.68 -8.08 -3.98
C GLU A 331 17.50 -8.93 -3.52
N ASN A 332 16.59 -9.27 -4.44
CA ASN A 332 15.48 -10.18 -4.15
C ASN A 332 15.91 -11.63 -4.41
N ASN A 333 15.33 -12.55 -3.65
CA ASN A 333 15.69 -13.96 -3.65
C ASN A 333 14.47 -14.84 -3.95
N SER A 334 14.68 -15.89 -4.74
CA SER A 334 13.65 -16.90 -4.97
C SER A 334 14.19 -18.33 -4.93
N GLY A 335 13.38 -19.26 -4.43
CA GLY A 335 13.76 -20.67 -4.35
C GLY A 335 13.88 -21.37 -5.72
N THR A 336 13.20 -20.87 -6.76
CA THR A 336 13.23 -21.51 -8.10
C THR A 336 13.38 -20.52 -9.25
N HIS A 337 12.39 -19.68 -9.55
CA HIS A 337 12.38 -18.86 -10.76
C HIS A 337 12.45 -17.38 -10.43
N ALA A 338 13.39 -16.66 -11.04
CA ALA A 338 13.55 -15.22 -10.91
C ALA A 338 13.48 -14.63 -9.50
N GLY A 339 14.64 -14.26 -8.97
CA GLY A 339 14.74 -13.40 -7.80
C GLY A 339 14.06 -12.06 -8.08
N GLY A 340 14.23 -11.48 -9.27
CA GLY A 340 13.64 -10.20 -9.64
C GLY A 340 12.16 -10.31 -10.01
N VAL A 341 11.87 -10.55 -11.30
CA VAL A 341 10.50 -10.57 -11.84
C VAL A 341 10.21 -11.89 -12.53
N TYR A 342 9.14 -12.56 -12.11
CA TYR A 342 8.63 -13.75 -12.76
C TYR A 342 7.33 -13.47 -13.52
N PHE A 343 7.32 -13.76 -14.82
CA PHE A 343 6.14 -13.67 -15.69
C PHE A 343 5.52 -15.04 -15.91
N VAL A 344 4.29 -15.21 -15.48
CA VAL A 344 3.54 -16.46 -15.73
C VAL A 344 2.76 -16.36 -17.05
N SER A 345 1.98 -15.29 -17.23
CA SER A 345 1.14 -15.09 -18.42
C SER A 345 0.96 -13.61 -18.78
N GLY A 346 1.68 -13.15 -19.80
CA GLY A 346 1.61 -11.76 -20.24
C GLY A 346 2.12 -10.76 -19.19
N GLY A 347 2.11 -9.49 -19.57
CA GLY A 347 2.57 -8.38 -18.73
C GLY A 347 3.73 -7.63 -19.36
N THR A 348 4.06 -6.49 -18.75
CA THR A 348 5.04 -5.55 -19.27
C THR A 348 5.98 -5.10 -18.15
N VAL A 349 7.28 -5.13 -18.41
CA VAL A 349 8.30 -4.46 -17.59
C VAL A 349 9.01 -3.43 -18.45
N TYR A 350 9.09 -2.17 -18.01
CA TYR A 350 9.89 -1.18 -18.73
C TYR A 350 10.48 -0.07 -17.86
N ASN A 351 11.54 0.57 -18.34
CA ASN A 351 12.30 1.57 -17.58
C ASN A 351 12.71 1.07 -16.19
N CYS A 352 13.03 -0.22 -16.07
CA CYS A 352 13.40 -0.83 -14.78
C CYS A 352 14.90 -1.11 -14.72
N THR A 353 15.47 -0.99 -13.53
CA THR A 353 16.82 -1.49 -13.24
C THR A 353 16.69 -2.73 -12.35
N ILE A 354 17.05 -3.89 -12.90
CA ILE A 354 16.86 -5.23 -12.30
C ILE A 354 18.22 -5.86 -12.06
N VAL A 355 18.73 -5.75 -10.83
CA VAL A 355 20.14 -6.05 -10.53
C VAL A 355 20.33 -6.83 -9.24
N ILE A 356 21.32 -7.73 -9.21
CA ILE A 356 21.72 -8.47 -8.00
C ILE A 356 20.55 -9.26 -7.39
N ASN A 357 19.64 -9.78 -8.20
CA ASN A 357 18.63 -10.72 -7.74
C ASN A 357 19.14 -12.15 -7.88
N HIS A 358 18.64 -13.07 -7.04
CA HIS A 358 19.06 -14.47 -7.02
C HIS A 358 17.88 -15.43 -7.20
N ALA A 359 18.08 -16.51 -7.98
CA ALA A 359 17.13 -17.62 -8.06
C ALA A 359 17.82 -18.98 -7.99
N GLY A 360 17.22 -19.94 -7.27
CA GLY A 360 17.74 -21.32 -7.21
C GLY A 360 17.65 -22.11 -8.53
N GLY A 361 16.93 -21.61 -9.53
CA GLY A 361 16.74 -22.23 -10.85
C GLY A 361 17.29 -21.37 -11.98
N ASN A 362 16.43 -20.56 -12.61
CA ASN A 362 16.73 -19.79 -13.82
C ASN A 362 16.21 -18.35 -13.76
N GLY A 363 16.83 -17.48 -14.58
CA GLY A 363 16.36 -16.12 -14.79
C GLY A 363 16.41 -15.25 -13.54
N GLY A 364 17.49 -15.32 -12.76
CA GLY A 364 17.70 -14.57 -11.50
C GLY A 364 17.16 -13.14 -11.54
N GLY A 365 17.38 -12.40 -12.64
CA GLY A 365 16.71 -11.14 -12.92
C GLY A 365 15.26 -11.32 -13.38
N ILE A 366 15.07 -11.88 -14.58
CA ILE A 366 13.74 -12.14 -15.17
C ILE A 366 13.58 -13.61 -15.61
N ALA A 367 12.44 -14.22 -15.30
CA ALA A 367 12.03 -15.50 -15.89
C ALA A 367 10.63 -15.38 -16.48
N VAL A 368 10.40 -16.06 -17.61
CA VAL A 368 9.17 -15.96 -18.41
C VAL A 368 8.66 -17.34 -18.77
N ASP A 369 7.40 -17.64 -18.48
CA ASP A 369 6.78 -18.91 -18.87
C ASP A 369 6.18 -18.88 -20.27
N THR A 370 5.40 -17.84 -20.61
CA THR A 370 4.65 -17.79 -21.88
C THR A 370 4.92 -16.54 -22.70
N SER A 371 4.53 -15.36 -22.23
CA SER A 371 4.73 -14.10 -22.93
C SER A 371 4.96 -12.94 -21.98
N CYS A 372 5.71 -11.95 -22.45
CA CYS A 372 5.96 -10.69 -21.75
C CYS A 372 6.36 -9.61 -22.77
N THR A 373 6.36 -8.36 -22.32
CA THR A 373 7.07 -7.26 -22.97
C THR A 373 8.12 -6.72 -22.02
N ILE A 374 9.36 -6.60 -22.49
CA ILE A 374 10.46 -6.02 -21.72
C ILE A 374 11.07 -4.90 -22.55
N ALA A 375 11.04 -3.66 -22.04
CA ALA A 375 11.56 -2.52 -22.79
C ALA A 375 12.37 -1.55 -21.93
N ASN A 376 13.31 -0.81 -22.54
CA ASN A 376 14.05 0.27 -21.87
C ASN A 376 14.64 -0.12 -20.50
N SER A 377 15.01 -1.38 -20.28
CA SER A 377 15.39 -1.86 -18.94
C SER A 377 16.86 -2.29 -18.89
N ILE A 378 17.47 -2.17 -17.71
CA ILE A 378 18.81 -2.67 -17.41
C ILE A 378 18.67 -3.94 -16.57
N ILE A 379 19.25 -5.05 -17.02
CA ILE A 379 19.14 -6.37 -16.37
C ILE A 379 20.54 -6.97 -16.25
N LEU A 380 21.19 -6.77 -15.10
CA LEU A 380 22.62 -7.06 -14.90
C LEU A 380 22.92 -7.66 -13.52
N ASP A 381 24.06 -8.32 -13.38
CA ASP A 381 24.61 -8.80 -12.11
C ASP A 381 23.66 -9.67 -11.27
N ASN A 382 22.64 -10.24 -11.89
CA ASN A 382 21.78 -11.23 -11.25
C ASN A 382 22.51 -12.58 -11.20
N THR A 383 22.04 -13.49 -10.35
CA THR A 383 22.68 -14.79 -10.14
C THR A 383 21.64 -15.90 -10.11
N VAL A 384 22.09 -17.11 -10.46
CA VAL A 384 21.30 -18.33 -10.35
C VAL A 384 22.19 -19.48 -9.91
N ASP A 385 21.62 -20.50 -9.28
CA ASP A 385 22.32 -21.77 -9.06
C ASP A 385 22.39 -22.60 -10.36
N GLY A 386 21.49 -22.33 -11.32
CA GLY A 386 21.43 -22.96 -12.63
C GLY A 386 22.09 -22.14 -13.76
N SER A 387 21.36 -21.90 -14.85
CA SER A 387 21.80 -21.13 -16.02
C SER A 387 20.95 -19.87 -16.24
N ASP A 388 21.48 -18.96 -17.07
CA ASP A 388 20.77 -17.77 -17.54
C ASP A 388 20.43 -16.78 -16.41
N PRO A 389 21.46 -16.20 -15.74
CA PRO A 389 21.28 -15.41 -14.54
C PRO A 389 20.44 -14.15 -14.71
N ASN A 390 20.60 -13.44 -15.83
CA ASN A 390 19.92 -12.16 -16.05
C ASN A 390 18.50 -12.35 -16.56
N TRP A 391 18.31 -13.24 -17.53
CA TRP A 391 17.00 -13.50 -18.09
C TRP A 391 16.91 -14.92 -18.65
N SER A 392 15.74 -15.54 -18.49
CA SER A 392 15.42 -16.81 -19.15
C SER A 392 14.07 -16.71 -19.85
N LYS A 393 13.93 -17.36 -21.01
CA LYS A 393 12.79 -17.17 -21.91
C LYS A 393 11.96 -18.44 -22.09
N GLY A 394 10.65 -18.32 -21.88
CA GLY A 394 9.61 -19.22 -22.39
C GLY A 394 9.18 -18.87 -23.82
N PRO A 395 8.38 -19.72 -24.49
CA PRO A 395 8.01 -19.53 -25.90
C PRO A 395 7.07 -18.33 -26.12
N GLY A 396 7.64 -17.14 -26.28
CA GLY A 396 6.91 -15.91 -26.58
C GLY A 396 7.47 -14.70 -25.82
N GLY A 397 7.14 -13.50 -26.29
CA GLY A 397 7.53 -12.23 -25.67
C GLY A 397 8.46 -11.37 -26.51
N THR A 398 8.34 -10.06 -26.30
CA THR A 398 9.02 -9.00 -27.05
C THR A 398 10.00 -8.30 -26.12
N ALA A 399 11.27 -8.24 -26.52
CA ALA A 399 12.29 -7.48 -25.82
C ALA A 399 12.88 -6.43 -26.76
N VAL A 400 12.82 -5.15 -26.40
CA VAL A 400 13.35 -4.05 -27.22
C VAL A 400 14.06 -3.02 -26.36
N TYR A 401 15.17 -2.47 -26.84
CA TYR A 401 15.89 -1.38 -26.17
C TYR A 401 16.26 -1.70 -24.71
N ASN A 402 16.85 -2.87 -24.43
CA ASN A 402 17.31 -3.26 -23.10
C ASN A 402 18.84 -3.40 -23.02
N CYS A 403 19.43 -3.15 -21.85
CA CYS A 403 20.84 -3.43 -21.54
C CYS A 403 20.95 -4.74 -20.74
N SER A 404 21.59 -5.78 -21.29
CA SER A 404 21.86 -7.03 -20.58
C SER A 404 22.99 -7.85 -21.22
N LEU A 405 23.58 -8.79 -20.48
CA LEU A 405 24.42 -9.85 -21.05
C LEU A 405 23.89 -11.24 -20.64
N PRO A 406 23.63 -12.16 -21.59
CA PRO A 406 23.64 -11.94 -23.04
C PRO A 406 22.57 -10.93 -23.49
N ALA A 407 22.78 -10.28 -24.64
CA ALA A 407 21.78 -9.39 -25.22
C ALA A 407 20.47 -10.15 -25.46
N LEU A 408 19.33 -9.51 -25.17
CA LEU A 408 18.03 -10.05 -25.55
C LEU A 408 17.86 -9.95 -27.07
N SER A 409 17.16 -10.91 -27.67
CA SER A 409 16.77 -10.83 -29.09
C SER A 409 15.72 -9.74 -29.30
N GLY A 410 15.94 -8.86 -30.28
CA GLY A 410 15.01 -7.80 -30.67
C GLY A 410 15.70 -6.45 -30.87
N ASP A 411 14.95 -5.48 -31.36
CA ASP A 411 15.49 -4.19 -31.79
C ASP A 411 16.06 -3.36 -30.62
N GLY A 412 17.20 -2.73 -30.83
CA GLY A 412 17.81 -1.80 -29.87
C GLY A 412 18.39 -2.44 -28.60
N ASN A 413 18.32 -3.77 -28.41
CA ASN A 413 18.92 -4.40 -27.23
C ASN A 413 20.46 -4.35 -27.30
N ILE A 414 21.09 -3.97 -26.20
CA ILE A 414 22.54 -3.80 -26.05
C ILE A 414 23.08 -4.97 -25.21
N GLY A 415 24.02 -5.71 -25.80
CA GLY A 415 24.80 -6.74 -25.13
C GLY A 415 25.93 -6.15 -24.29
N THR A 416 25.68 -5.88 -23.01
CA THR A 416 26.69 -5.35 -22.08
C THR A 416 26.58 -6.01 -20.71
N ASN A 417 27.71 -6.28 -20.07
CA ASN A 417 27.76 -6.68 -18.65
C ASN A 417 28.05 -5.51 -17.71
N ASN A 418 28.15 -4.29 -18.23
CA ASN A 418 28.45 -3.10 -17.44
C ASN A 418 27.64 -1.90 -17.96
N ALA A 419 26.70 -1.43 -17.15
CA ALA A 419 25.93 -0.22 -17.42
C ALA A 419 26.66 1.07 -17.01
N TYR A 420 27.88 0.98 -16.46
CA TYR A 420 28.65 2.10 -15.94
C TYR A 420 27.85 2.93 -14.92
N PHE A 421 27.35 2.24 -13.90
CA PHE A 421 26.73 2.87 -12.74
C PHE A 421 27.73 3.77 -11.99
N VAL A 422 27.25 4.87 -11.42
CA VAL A 422 28.07 5.83 -10.66
C VAL A 422 28.82 5.13 -9.53
N ASN A 423 28.15 4.26 -8.76
CA ASN A 423 28.79 3.46 -7.72
C ASN A 423 27.96 2.22 -7.38
N ALA A 424 28.13 1.14 -8.15
CA ALA A 424 27.41 -0.11 -7.93
C ALA A 424 27.69 -0.76 -6.57
N SER A 425 28.92 -0.65 -6.03
CA SER A 425 29.26 -1.24 -4.72
C SER A 425 28.58 -0.51 -3.55
N ALA A 426 28.28 0.78 -3.72
CA ALA A 426 27.45 1.56 -2.81
C ALA A 426 25.96 1.58 -3.22
N LYS A 427 25.54 0.76 -4.18
CA LYS A 427 24.15 0.65 -4.67
C LYS A 427 23.58 1.95 -5.24
N ASN A 428 24.46 2.79 -5.78
CA ASN A 428 24.06 3.92 -6.59
C ASN A 428 23.96 3.48 -8.05
N TRP A 429 22.75 3.15 -8.45
CA TRP A 429 22.40 2.63 -9.78
C TRP A 429 22.14 3.71 -10.84
N ARG A 430 22.48 4.98 -10.55
CA ARG A 430 22.45 6.05 -11.56
C ARG A 430 23.54 5.81 -12.60
N LEU A 431 23.28 6.21 -13.84
CA LEU A 431 24.22 6.06 -14.94
C LEU A 431 25.29 7.15 -14.90
N THR A 432 26.49 6.83 -15.39
CA THR A 432 27.51 7.82 -15.73
C THR A 432 27.36 8.26 -17.19
N SER A 433 28.00 9.36 -17.57
CA SER A 433 27.96 9.90 -18.94
C SER A 433 28.55 8.98 -20.02
N VAL A 434 29.28 7.91 -19.64
CA VAL A 434 29.88 6.94 -20.57
C VAL A 434 29.07 5.66 -20.70
N SER A 435 27.93 5.58 -20.01
CA SER A 435 27.07 4.41 -20.06
C SER A 435 26.54 4.17 -21.48
N PRO A 436 26.55 2.93 -21.98
CA PRO A 436 25.90 2.59 -23.24
C PRO A 436 24.38 2.66 -23.16
N CYS A 437 23.81 2.77 -21.96
CA CYS A 437 22.36 2.81 -21.72
C CYS A 437 21.80 4.25 -21.76
N VAL A 438 22.67 5.27 -21.83
CA VAL A 438 22.28 6.69 -21.93
C VAL A 438 21.88 7.03 -23.35
N ASN A 439 20.74 7.72 -23.52
CA ASN A 439 20.08 8.08 -24.78
C ASN A 439 19.91 6.88 -25.74
N ALA A 440 19.72 5.69 -25.18
CA ALA A 440 19.71 4.45 -25.93
C ALA A 440 18.35 3.75 -25.93
N GLY A 441 17.38 4.24 -25.16
CA GLY A 441 16.03 3.70 -25.10
C GLY A 441 15.16 4.07 -26.30
N THR A 442 13.85 3.81 -26.17
CA THR A 442 12.82 4.31 -27.08
C THR A 442 11.81 5.17 -26.32
N ASN A 443 11.51 6.35 -26.87
CA ASN A 443 10.54 7.28 -26.26
C ASN A 443 9.11 6.72 -26.24
N ALA A 444 8.84 5.61 -26.94
CA ALA A 444 7.54 4.92 -26.88
C ALA A 444 7.18 4.39 -25.48
N TYR A 445 8.19 4.14 -24.64
CA TYR A 445 8.02 3.72 -23.24
C TYR A 445 8.49 4.79 -22.25
N ALA A 446 8.71 6.04 -22.69
CA ALA A 446 9.08 7.11 -21.77
C ALA A 446 7.86 7.52 -20.91
N SER A 447 8.01 7.41 -19.59
CA SER A 447 7.07 7.99 -18.63
C SER A 447 7.36 9.49 -18.45
N SER A 448 6.64 10.17 -17.56
CA SER A 448 6.90 11.59 -17.27
C SER A 448 8.15 11.80 -16.42
N LEU A 449 8.36 10.95 -15.41
CA LEU A 449 9.38 11.09 -14.38
C LEU A 449 10.16 9.79 -14.16
N ASP A 450 11.44 9.90 -13.83
CA ASP A 450 12.28 8.80 -13.37
C ASP A 450 12.05 8.50 -11.88
N LEU A 451 12.79 7.53 -11.35
CA LEU A 451 12.69 7.12 -9.95
C LEU A 451 13.15 8.20 -8.96
N ASP A 452 13.95 9.18 -9.40
CA ASP A 452 14.33 10.35 -8.60
C ASP A 452 13.35 11.52 -8.71
N GLY A 453 12.34 11.40 -9.58
CA GLY A 453 11.40 12.48 -9.87
C GLY A 453 11.93 13.51 -10.88
N HIS A 454 13.00 13.22 -11.62
CA HIS A 454 13.46 14.02 -12.75
C HIS A 454 12.68 13.68 -14.01
N PRO A 455 12.55 14.60 -15.01
CA PRO A 455 11.99 14.26 -16.31
C PRO A 455 12.70 13.06 -16.95
N ARG A 456 11.94 12.09 -17.50
CA ARG A 456 12.50 10.90 -18.18
C ARG A 456 13.24 11.18 -19.47
N ILE A 457 13.18 12.39 -20.01
CA ILE A 457 13.90 12.76 -21.23
C ILE A 457 14.61 14.07 -20.90
N SER A 458 15.90 13.97 -20.59
CA SER A 458 16.77 15.13 -20.37
C SER A 458 17.44 15.61 -21.65
N GLY A 459 17.70 14.69 -22.59
CA GLY A 459 18.20 14.96 -23.94
C GLY A 459 17.11 14.79 -25.02
N ASP A 460 17.38 13.93 -26.00
CA ASP A 460 16.44 13.63 -27.10
C ASP A 460 15.77 12.25 -26.93
N ILE A 461 16.46 11.31 -26.29
CA ILE A 461 16.05 9.91 -26.16
C ILE A 461 16.13 9.50 -24.69
N VAL A 462 15.10 8.81 -24.18
CA VAL A 462 15.08 8.26 -22.82
C VAL A 462 16.22 7.26 -22.59
N ASP A 463 16.79 7.29 -21.39
CA ASP A 463 17.77 6.29 -20.97
C ASP A 463 17.11 4.94 -20.66
N MET A 464 17.84 3.84 -20.84
CA MET A 464 17.39 2.55 -20.32
C MET A 464 17.60 2.51 -18.80
N GLY A 465 16.69 1.87 -18.06
CA GLY A 465 16.72 1.76 -16.61
C GLY A 465 15.81 2.76 -15.90
N CYS A 466 15.75 2.68 -14.58
CA CYS A 466 14.83 3.49 -13.76
C CYS A 466 15.30 4.91 -13.46
N TYR A 467 16.52 5.29 -13.84
CA TYR A 467 17.06 6.64 -13.70
C TYR A 467 17.36 7.25 -15.06
N GLU A 468 17.09 8.53 -15.22
CA GLU A 468 17.60 9.33 -16.34
C GLU A 468 18.96 9.93 -15.95
N PHE A 469 19.94 9.88 -16.85
CA PHE A 469 21.20 10.58 -16.68
C PHE A 469 20.97 12.09 -16.83
N ILE A 470 21.20 12.80 -15.74
CA ILE A 470 21.21 14.27 -15.74
C ILE A 470 22.65 14.74 -15.90
N PRO A 471 23.00 15.43 -17.01
CA PRO A 471 24.30 16.06 -17.12
C PRO A 471 24.42 17.12 -16.02
N GLU A 472 25.51 17.10 -15.25
CA GLU A 472 25.82 18.20 -14.34
C GLU A 472 25.76 19.52 -15.11
N PRO A 473 25.08 20.57 -14.60
CA PRO A 473 25.03 21.84 -15.28
C PRO A 473 26.46 22.29 -15.50
N SER A 474 26.84 22.52 -16.76
CA SER A 474 28.18 22.99 -17.11
C SER A 474 28.42 24.25 -16.29
N LEU A 475 29.28 24.16 -15.27
CA LEU A 475 29.94 25.34 -14.71
C LEU A 475 30.73 25.90 -15.89
N LEU A 476 30.13 26.85 -16.60
CA LEU A 476 30.87 27.74 -17.47
C LEU A 476 31.89 28.38 -16.53
N ILE A 477 33.13 27.91 -16.57
CA ILE A 477 34.28 28.55 -15.94
C ILE A 477 34.47 29.87 -16.68
N GLY A 478 33.58 30.83 -16.38
CA GLY A 478 33.83 32.23 -16.60
C GLY A 478 34.88 32.61 -15.58
N PHE A 479 36.12 32.76 -16.03
CA PHE A 479 37.13 33.54 -15.32
C PHE A 479 36.57 34.95 -15.09
N ILE A 480 35.84 35.14 -13.99
CA ILE A 480 35.65 36.46 -13.40
C ILE A 480 36.84 36.65 -12.48
N SER A 481 37.78 37.45 -12.95
CA SER A 481 38.90 37.97 -12.16
C SER A 481 38.36 38.51 -10.82
N LEU A 482 38.78 37.87 -9.74
CA LEU A 482 38.55 38.33 -8.37
C LEU A 482 39.34 39.63 -8.17
N PHE A 483 38.72 40.78 -8.42
CA PHE A 483 39.09 42.04 -7.78
C PHE A 483 38.07 42.34 -6.68
N GLY A 484 38.62 42.58 -5.50
CA GLY A 484 37.97 42.27 -4.24
C GLY A 484 36.89 43.24 -3.79
N PHE A 485 36.19 42.82 -2.75
CA PHE A 485 35.82 43.72 -1.66
C PHE A 485 35.90 42.95 -0.34
N ALA A 486 36.79 43.45 0.50
CA ALA A 486 36.89 43.13 1.92
C ALA A 486 35.79 43.86 2.70
N PHE A 487 35.61 43.41 3.95
CA PHE A 487 34.81 43.99 5.06
C PHE A 487 33.29 43.73 5.02
N LEU A 488 32.59 43.38 6.11
CA LEU A 488 32.86 43.52 7.54
C LEU A 488 31.97 42.51 8.32
N ARG A 489 32.56 41.61 9.13
CA ARG A 489 31.88 40.96 10.26
C ARG A 489 31.69 41.99 11.37
N ARG A 490 30.48 42.13 11.92
CA ARG A 490 30.30 42.53 13.33
C ARG A 490 29.06 41.87 13.94
N LYS A 491 29.38 41.07 14.98
CA LYS A 491 28.66 40.69 16.20
C LYS A 491 27.22 40.20 16.10
#